data_AF-A0A536FWK4-F1
#
_entry.id   AF-A0A536FWK4-F1
#
_cell.length_a   1.000
_cell.length_b   1.000
_cell.length_c   1.000
_cell.angle_alpha   90.00
_cell.angle_beta   90.00
_cell.angle_gamma   90.00
#
_symmetry.space_group_name_H-M   'P 1'
#
loop_
_entity.id
_entity.type
_entity.pdbx_description
1 polymer ?
#
loop_
_entity_poly.entity_id
_entity_poly.type
_entity_poly.pdbx_seq_one_letter_code
_entity_poly.pdbx_strand_id
1 'polypeptide(L)'
;MHRHHARGAPEARTSASGIVVMPEHSGTHIDALVHQAENLTLHGGVHVDSGVQTSSGFRQMGVETIAPMVGRGVLLDVAGDRRLDPGYPITPEDLQRAAKVAITEGDVVLVRTGYGALWSDPDAYLQAAG
;
A
#
# COMPACT_ATOMS: atom_id res chain seq x y z
N MET A 1 -15.21 18.86 16.47
CA MET A 1 -15.77 19.69 17.56
C MET A 1 -15.89 18.81 18.80
N HIS A 2 -14.92 18.81 19.70
CA HIS A 2 -15.00 18.06 20.96
C HIS A 2 -15.75 18.91 21.99
N ARG A 3 -16.87 18.41 22.53
CA ARG A 3 -17.52 19.02 23.70
C ARG A 3 -17.00 18.31 24.95
N HIS A 4 -16.28 19.03 25.81
CA HIS A 4 -15.97 18.57 27.16
C HIS A 4 -17.14 18.90 28.09
N HIS A 5 -17.56 17.95 28.94
CA HIS A 5 -18.58 18.19 29.98
C HIS A 5 -18.12 17.67 31.34
N ALA A 6 -18.36 18.49 32.38
CA ALA A 6 -18.13 18.18 33.78
C ALA A 6 -19.32 17.40 34.40
N ARG A 7 -19.10 16.74 35.54
CA ARG A 7 -20.15 16.05 36.33
C ARG A 7 -21.28 17.03 36.69
N GLY A 8 -22.54 16.64 36.41
CA GLY A 8 -23.74 17.36 36.88
C GLY A 8 -24.74 17.83 35.82
N ALA A 9 -24.49 17.58 34.52
CA ALA A 9 -25.45 17.92 33.46
C ALA A 9 -26.64 16.91 33.41
N PRO A 10 -27.86 17.37 33.05
CA PRO A 10 -29.07 16.54 33.00
C PRO A 10 -29.05 15.44 31.94
N GLU A 11 -28.22 15.57 30.90
CA GLU A 11 -27.89 14.50 29.97
C GLU A 11 -26.41 14.11 30.10
N ALA A 12 -26.15 12.83 30.35
CA ALA A 12 -24.81 12.25 30.40
C ALA A 12 -24.43 11.64 29.03
N ARG A 13 -24.23 12.49 28.01
CA ARG A 13 -23.85 12.04 26.65
C ARG A 13 -22.57 12.72 26.17
N THR A 14 -21.73 11.97 25.46
CA THR A 14 -20.52 12.45 24.77
C THR A 14 -20.54 11.99 23.32
N SER A 15 -19.91 12.76 22.43
CA SER A 15 -19.73 12.41 21.02
C SER A 15 -18.40 12.94 20.48
N ALA A 16 -17.88 12.27 19.45
CA ALA A 16 -16.70 12.68 18.70
C ALA A 16 -17.03 12.64 17.20
N SER A 17 -16.40 13.52 16.43
CA SER A 17 -16.53 13.60 14.98
C SER A 17 -15.23 14.14 14.39
N GLY A 18 -14.81 13.58 13.25
CA GLY A 18 -13.61 13.96 12.52
C GLY A 18 -13.80 13.78 11.01
N ILE A 19 -12.95 14.44 10.24
CA ILE A 19 -12.88 14.34 8.78
C ILE A 19 -11.44 14.00 8.43
N VAL A 20 -11.25 13.08 7.48
CA VAL A 20 -9.95 12.74 6.91
C VAL A 20 -10.02 13.07 5.43
N VAL A 21 -9.02 13.80 4.94
CA VAL A 21 -8.80 14.07 3.52
C VAL A 21 -7.37 13.65 3.23
N MET A 22 -7.20 12.71 2.30
CA MET A 22 -5.89 12.21 1.90
C MET A 22 -5.92 11.76 0.44
N PRO A 23 -4.80 11.88 -0.29
CA PRO A 23 -4.59 11.14 -1.53
C PRO A 23 -4.68 9.63 -1.31
N GLU A 24 -5.10 8.90 -2.33
CA GLU A 24 -5.25 7.44 -2.33
C GLU A 24 -3.95 6.66 -2.09
N HIS A 25 -2.79 7.29 -2.34
CA HIS A 25 -1.45 6.72 -2.13
C HIS A 25 -0.78 7.17 -0.82
N SER A 26 -1.58 7.61 0.17
CA SER A 26 -1.06 8.08 1.46
C SER A 26 -0.98 6.96 2.49
N GLY A 27 0.16 6.83 3.17
CA GLY A 27 0.35 5.82 4.23
C GLY A 27 0.46 4.41 3.67
N THR A 28 0.13 3.39 4.48
CA THR A 28 0.02 2.01 4.00
C THR A 28 -1.21 1.87 3.12
N HIS A 29 -1.02 1.53 1.85
CA HIS A 29 -2.07 1.47 0.84
C HIS A 29 -1.88 0.30 -0.13
N ILE A 30 -2.82 0.14 -1.06
CA ILE A 30 -2.80 -0.84 -2.14
C ILE A 30 -3.04 -0.10 -3.44
N ASP A 31 -2.20 -0.35 -4.43
CA ASP A 31 -2.42 0.12 -5.79
C ASP A 31 -3.28 -0.88 -6.55
N ALA A 32 -4.42 -0.41 -7.08
CA ALA A 32 -5.25 -1.22 -7.96
C ALA A 32 -4.56 -1.44 -9.32
N LEU A 33 -5.00 -2.44 -10.09
CA LEU A 33 -4.43 -2.76 -11.41
C LEU A 33 -4.52 -1.57 -12.40
N VAL A 34 -5.45 -0.65 -12.16
CA VAL A 34 -5.62 0.56 -12.97
C VAL A 34 -4.66 1.70 -12.60
N HIS A 35 -3.87 1.57 -11.53
CA HIS A 35 -3.03 2.65 -10.99
C HIS A 35 -2.01 3.17 -12.02
N GLN A 36 -1.42 2.29 -12.83
CA GLN A 36 -0.42 2.66 -13.83
C GLN A 36 -0.65 1.95 -15.15
N ALA A 37 -0.42 2.69 -16.24
CA ALA A 37 -0.39 2.18 -17.60
C ALA A 37 0.99 2.45 -18.21
N GLU A 38 1.50 1.53 -19.01
CA GLU A 38 2.67 1.74 -19.84
C GLU A 38 2.23 1.81 -21.31
N ASN A 39 2.68 2.83 -22.06
CA ASN A 39 2.27 3.04 -23.45
C ASN A 39 0.74 2.99 -23.65
N LEU A 40 0.00 3.69 -22.78
CA LEU A 40 -1.46 3.68 -22.76
C LEU A 40 -2.06 2.27 -22.67
N THR A 41 -1.36 1.33 -22.05
CA THR A 41 -1.79 -0.06 -21.91
C THR A 41 -1.72 -0.46 -20.44
N LEU A 42 -2.86 -0.85 -19.89
CA LEU A 42 -3.01 -1.37 -18.54
C LEU A 42 -2.73 -2.88 -18.49
N HIS A 43 -2.72 -3.42 -17.28
CA HIS A 43 -2.65 -4.86 -17.04
C HIS A 43 -3.62 -5.65 -17.93
N GLY A 44 -3.17 -6.79 -18.45
CA GLY A 44 -3.96 -7.64 -19.35
C GLY A 44 -4.11 -7.12 -20.79
N GLY A 45 -3.36 -6.09 -21.18
CA GLY A 45 -3.36 -5.58 -22.56
C GLY A 45 -4.49 -4.61 -22.88
N VAL A 46 -5.12 -4.02 -21.85
CA VAL A 46 -6.23 -3.08 -22.01
C VAL A 46 -5.71 -1.72 -22.44
N HIS A 47 -6.02 -1.29 -23.67
CA HIS A 47 -5.67 0.05 -24.14
C HIS A 47 -6.53 1.13 -23.45
N VAL A 48 -5.90 2.23 -23.05
CA VAL A 48 -6.55 3.36 -22.39
C VAL A 48 -7.15 4.28 -23.45
N ASP A 49 -8.47 4.29 -23.53
CA ASP A 49 -9.27 5.23 -24.33
C ASP A 49 -10.33 5.93 -23.46
N SER A 50 -11.20 6.73 -24.09
CA SER A 50 -12.30 7.43 -23.40
C SER A 50 -13.40 6.52 -22.85
N GLY A 51 -13.40 5.25 -23.25
CA GLY A 51 -14.21 4.17 -22.70
C GLY A 51 -13.66 3.68 -21.36
N VAL A 52 -12.34 3.55 -21.26
CA VAL A 52 -11.63 3.04 -20.06
C VAL A 52 -11.40 4.13 -19.02
N GLN A 53 -10.84 5.27 -19.43
CA GLN A 53 -10.57 6.42 -18.56
C GLN A 53 -11.52 7.56 -18.89
N THR A 54 -12.24 8.05 -17.90
CA THR A 54 -13.26 9.10 -18.05
C THR A 54 -13.01 10.27 -17.12
N SER A 55 -13.76 11.35 -17.31
CA SER A 55 -13.79 12.47 -16.36
C SER A 55 -14.22 12.07 -14.94
N SER A 56 -14.90 10.93 -14.78
CA SER A 56 -15.38 10.43 -13.49
C SER A 56 -14.49 9.33 -12.91
N GLY A 57 -13.33 9.07 -13.53
CA GLY A 57 -12.42 7.98 -13.15
C GLY A 57 -12.43 6.82 -14.14
N PHE A 58 -11.83 5.71 -13.73
CA PHE A 58 -11.72 4.51 -14.56
C PHE A 58 -12.96 3.62 -14.44
N ARG A 59 -13.36 2.98 -15.54
CA ARG A 59 -14.56 2.12 -15.59
C ARG A 59 -14.29 0.64 -15.26
N GLN A 60 -13.03 0.24 -15.12
CA GLN A 60 -12.63 -1.13 -14.88
C GLN A 60 -11.29 -1.18 -14.15
N MET A 61 -11.00 -2.31 -13.49
CA MET A 61 -9.76 -2.55 -12.75
C MET A 61 -9.51 -1.58 -11.58
N GLY A 62 -10.54 -0.86 -11.14
CA GLY A 62 -10.50 -0.03 -9.95
C GLY A 62 -10.41 -0.87 -8.67
N VAL A 63 -10.10 -0.20 -7.55
CA VAL A 63 -9.93 -0.85 -6.24
C VAL A 63 -11.18 -1.59 -5.79
N GLU A 64 -12.37 -1.16 -6.22
CA GLU A 64 -13.66 -1.81 -5.98
C GLU A 64 -13.77 -3.22 -6.56
N THR A 65 -12.89 -3.57 -7.51
CA THR A 65 -12.82 -4.91 -8.12
C THR A 65 -11.92 -5.88 -7.34
N ILE A 66 -11.15 -5.39 -6.36
CA ILE A 66 -10.26 -6.22 -5.55
C ILE A 66 -11.11 -7.00 -4.53
N ALA A 67 -11.10 -8.34 -4.64
CA ALA A 67 -11.72 -9.19 -3.65
C ALA A 67 -11.02 -9.04 -2.28
N PRO A 68 -11.72 -9.19 -1.14
CA PRO A 68 -11.08 -9.17 0.17
C PRO A 68 -9.90 -10.15 0.25
N MET A 69 -8.72 -9.64 0.56
CA MET A 69 -7.50 -10.43 0.67
C MET A 69 -7.39 -10.98 2.10
N VAL A 70 -7.74 -12.26 2.27
CA VAL A 70 -7.52 -13.01 3.51
C VAL A 70 -6.78 -14.29 3.14
N GLY A 71 -5.52 -14.36 3.54
CA GLY A 71 -4.65 -15.46 3.11
C GLY A 71 -3.34 -15.49 3.86
N ARG A 72 -2.48 -16.41 3.43
CA ARG A 72 -1.15 -16.59 3.99
C ARG A 72 -0.22 -15.49 3.47
N GLY A 73 0.45 -14.81 4.40
CA GLY A 73 1.55 -13.90 4.08
C GLY A 73 2.89 -14.60 4.16
N VAL A 74 3.79 -14.36 3.19
CA VAL A 74 5.18 -14.84 3.22
C VAL A 74 6.11 -13.64 3.24
N LEU A 75 6.84 -13.48 4.35
CA LEU A 75 7.86 -12.44 4.47
C LEU A 75 9.18 -12.91 3.88
N LEU A 76 9.63 -12.23 2.83
CA LEU A 76 10.98 -12.32 2.29
C LEU A 76 11.83 -11.22 2.91
N ASP A 77 12.65 -11.60 3.89
CA ASP A 77 13.59 -10.68 4.52
C ASP A 77 14.89 -10.59 3.72
N VAL A 78 14.89 -9.69 2.73
CA VAL A 78 16.05 -9.43 1.85
C VAL A 78 17.11 -8.61 2.59
N ALA A 79 16.69 -7.77 3.53
CA ALA A 79 17.59 -6.89 4.27
C ALA A 79 18.35 -7.64 5.39
N GLY A 80 17.71 -8.65 6.01
CA GLY A 80 18.27 -9.40 7.13
C GLY A 80 18.56 -8.51 8.33
N ASP A 81 19.77 -8.62 8.89
CA ASP A 81 20.19 -7.88 10.08
C ASP A 81 20.47 -6.38 9.83
N ARG A 82 20.50 -5.94 8.56
CA ARG A 82 20.76 -4.55 8.18
C ARG A 82 19.71 -4.02 7.21
N ARG A 83 19.70 -2.71 6.97
CA ARG A 83 18.93 -2.10 5.87
C ARG A 83 19.71 -2.26 4.56
N LEU A 84 18.99 -2.37 3.45
CA LEU A 84 19.61 -2.32 2.11
C LEU A 84 20.20 -0.93 1.83
N ASP A 85 21.17 -0.88 0.91
CA ASP A 85 21.76 0.38 0.47
C ASP A 85 20.71 1.22 -0.31
N PRO A 86 20.81 2.56 -0.27
CA PRO A 86 19.94 3.45 -1.03
C PRO A 86 19.85 3.12 -2.52
N GLY A 87 18.63 3.02 -3.04
CA GLY A 87 18.36 2.71 -4.44
C GLY A 87 18.88 1.35 -4.91
N TYR A 88 19.21 0.43 -3.99
CA TYR A 88 19.64 -0.92 -4.37
C TYR A 88 18.51 -1.64 -5.12
N PRO A 89 18.75 -2.11 -6.36
CA PRO A 89 17.75 -2.83 -7.13
C PRO A 89 17.61 -4.26 -6.60
N ILE A 90 16.43 -4.62 -6.12
CA ILE A 90 16.18 -5.96 -5.59
C ILE A 90 16.06 -6.95 -6.75
N THR A 91 16.93 -7.95 -6.78
CA THR A 91 17.00 -8.93 -7.87
C THR A 91 16.17 -10.19 -7.60
N PRO A 92 15.82 -10.98 -8.64
CA PRO A 92 15.23 -12.30 -8.45
C PRO A 92 16.08 -13.22 -7.54
N GLU A 93 17.41 -13.14 -7.64
CA GLU A 93 18.33 -13.92 -6.82
C GLU A 93 18.26 -13.52 -5.33
N ASP A 94 18.05 -12.24 -5.05
CA ASP A 94 17.85 -11.75 -3.68
C ASP A 94 16.55 -12.32 -3.07
N LEU A 95 15.46 -12.32 -3.85
CA LEU A 95 14.18 -12.88 -3.44
C LEU A 95 14.27 -14.39 -3.20
N GLN A 96 14.92 -15.13 -4.11
CA GLN A 96 15.13 -16.57 -3.98
C GLN A 96 15.97 -16.92 -2.74
N ARG A 97 16.99 -16.12 -2.43
CA ARG A 97 17.83 -16.31 -1.24
C ARG A 97 17.09 -16.02 0.06
N ALA A 98 16.20 -15.02 0.04
CA ALA A 98 15.36 -14.65 1.17
C ALA A 98 14.24 -15.67 1.42
N ALA A 99 13.79 -16.41 0.40
CA ALA A 99 12.76 -17.42 0.54
C ALA A 99 13.21 -18.60 1.41
N LYS A 100 12.61 -18.74 2.59
CA LYS A 100 12.84 -19.85 3.54
C LYS A 100 11.71 -20.88 3.55
N VAL A 101 10.60 -20.56 2.92
CA VAL A 101 9.40 -21.39 2.81
C VAL A 101 8.93 -21.41 1.36
N ALA A 102 8.21 -22.46 0.99
CA ALA A 102 7.58 -22.52 -0.32
C ALA A 102 6.50 -21.42 -0.44
N ILE A 103 6.59 -20.66 -1.53
CA ILE A 103 5.56 -19.73 -1.96
C ILE A 103 4.62 -20.50 -2.88
N THR A 104 3.33 -20.39 -2.64
CA THR A 104 2.29 -21.05 -3.42
C THR A 104 1.31 -20.04 -3.98
N GLU A 105 0.50 -20.46 -4.95
CA GLU A 105 -0.61 -19.66 -5.45
C GLU A 105 -1.50 -19.17 -4.29
N GLY A 106 -1.88 -17.89 -4.35
CA GLY A 106 -2.69 -17.23 -3.33
C GLY A 106 -1.90 -16.61 -2.15
N ASP A 107 -0.58 -16.81 -2.08
CA ASP A 107 0.23 -16.14 -1.05
C ASP A 107 0.40 -14.65 -1.32
N VAL A 108 0.37 -13.83 -0.27
CA VAL A 108 0.80 -12.44 -0.31
C VAL A 108 2.28 -12.38 0.08
N VAL A 109 3.13 -12.08 -0.89
CA VAL A 109 4.58 -11.94 -0.66
C VAL A 109 4.88 -10.53 -0.15
N LEU A 110 5.50 -10.43 1.02
CA LEU A 110 5.95 -9.18 1.63
C LEU A 110 7.47 -9.12 1.54
N VAL A 111 8.03 -8.05 0.97
CA VAL A 111 9.49 -7.88 0.86
C VAL A 111 9.97 -6.88 1.90
N ARG A 112 10.83 -7.30 2.82
CA ARG A 112 11.44 -6.41 3.82
C ARG A 112 12.77 -5.87 3.31
N THR A 113 12.81 -4.55 3.10
CA THR A 113 13.99 -3.78 2.69
C THR A 113 14.72 -3.09 3.85
N GLY A 114 14.07 -3.02 5.01
CA GLY A 114 14.54 -2.32 6.21
C GLY A 114 14.19 -0.82 6.26
N TYR A 115 13.56 -0.25 5.22
CA TYR A 115 13.25 1.19 5.14
C TYR A 115 12.08 1.63 6.01
N GLY A 116 11.18 0.73 6.40
CA GLY A 116 10.08 1.06 7.33
C GLY A 116 10.54 1.65 8.67
N ALA A 117 11.78 1.34 9.10
CA ALA A 117 12.37 1.91 10.31
C ALA A 117 12.70 3.42 10.19
N LEU A 118 12.71 3.96 8.97
CA LEU A 118 13.01 5.36 8.67
C LEU A 118 11.75 6.22 8.51
N TRP A 119 10.57 5.73 8.89
CA TRP A 119 9.30 6.45 8.73
C TRP A 119 9.33 7.90 9.24
N SER A 120 10.08 8.17 10.32
CA SER A 120 10.22 9.51 10.91
C SER A 120 11.29 10.38 10.26
N ASP A 121 12.01 9.86 9.27
CA ASP A 121 13.04 10.55 8.48
C ASP A 121 12.68 10.47 6.98
N PRO A 122 11.87 11.41 6.46
CA PRO A 122 11.36 11.36 5.10
C PRO A 122 12.45 11.36 4.03
N ASP A 123 13.52 12.13 4.24
CA ASP A 123 14.61 12.26 3.27
C ASP A 123 15.32 10.92 3.11
N ALA A 124 15.58 10.20 4.21
CA ALA A 124 16.16 8.86 4.16
C ALA A 124 15.15 7.81 3.68
N TYR A 125 13.87 7.90 4.09
CA TYR A 125 12.82 6.95 3.70
C TYR A 125 12.61 6.92 2.18
N LEU A 126 12.61 8.09 1.52
CA LEU A 126 12.37 8.22 0.08
C LEU A 126 13.53 7.70 -0.78
N GLN A 127 14.67 7.37 -0.19
CA GLN A 127 15.79 6.71 -0.88
C GLN A 127 15.72 5.18 -0.77
N ALA A 128 14.51 4.63 -0.60
CA ALA A 128 14.27 3.21 -0.43
C ALA A 128 14.89 2.35 -1.53
N ALA A 129 15.45 1.21 -1.14
CA ALA A 129 15.76 0.12 -2.06
C ALA A 129 14.46 -0.45 -2.64
N GLY A 130 14.48 -0.82 -3.92
CA GLY A 130 13.31 -1.22 -4.69
C GLY A 130 13.60 -1.20 -6.17
#